data_AF-A0A023DAN4-F1
#
_entry.id   AF-A0A023DAN4-F1
#
_cell.length_a   1.000
_cell.length_b   1.000
_cell.length_c   1.000
_cell.angle_alpha   90.00
_cell.angle_beta   90.00
_cell.angle_gamma   90.00
#
_symmetry.space_group_name_H-M   'P 1'
#
loop_
_entity.id
_entity.type
_entity.pdbx_description
1 polymer ?
#
loop_
_entity_poly.entity_id
_entity_poly.type
_entity_poly.pdbx_seq_one_letter_code
_entity_poly.pdbx_strand_id
1 'polypeptide(L)'
;MTQLIPLLTAFGLGSIITALIQSWLTQRSKEKERAFQEKQTAYVGLLEAYHRAAVEGTDETSKQFAYWQMRCELVAPHQVRDAIRRIVETNDDRTGRRRADHDMKTAMRADLGITQ
;
A
#
# COMPACT_ATOMS: atom_id res chain seq x y z
N MET A 1 -19.55 37.06 -25.77
CA MET A 1 -19.21 35.99 -24.81
C MET A 1 -18.77 36.55 -23.45
N THR A 2 -19.35 37.66 -22.98
CA THR A 2 -18.87 38.40 -21.79
C THR A 2 -19.92 38.45 -20.66
N GLN A 3 -21.08 37.81 -20.85
CA GLN A 3 -22.20 37.84 -19.89
C GLN A 3 -22.43 36.55 -19.09
N LEU A 4 -21.60 35.51 -19.30
CA LEU A 4 -21.70 34.27 -18.51
C LEU A 4 -20.98 34.37 -17.15
N ILE A 5 -19.95 35.21 -17.06
CA ILE A 5 -19.17 35.42 -15.83
C ILE A 5 -20.01 36.05 -14.70
N PRO A 6 -20.85 37.09 -14.94
CA PRO A 6 -21.73 37.63 -13.91
C PRO A 6 -22.87 36.69 -13.51
N LEU A 7 -23.31 35.81 -14.42
CA LEU A 7 -24.37 34.83 -14.16
C LEU A 7 -23.87 33.70 -13.24
N LEU A 8 -22.61 33.29 -13.41
CA LEU A 8 -21.94 32.29 -12.57
C LEU A 8 -21.73 32.77 -11.13
N THR A 9 -21.54 34.07 -10.92
CA THR A 9 -21.40 34.69 -9.59
C THR A 9 -22.74 35.04 -8.95
N ALA A 10 -23.74 35.51 -9.73
CA ALA A 10 -25.05 35.94 -9.21
C ALA A 10 -25.98 34.80 -8.77
N PHE A 11 -25.85 33.60 -9.34
CA PHE A 11 -26.71 32.44 -9.00
C PHE A 11 -26.08 31.45 -8.02
N GLY A 12 -24.91 31.75 -7.43
CA GLY A 12 -24.22 30.81 -6.55
C GLY A 12 -23.69 29.55 -7.26
N LEU A 13 -23.70 29.52 -8.60
CA LEU A 13 -23.18 28.38 -9.39
C LEU A 13 -21.69 28.14 -9.11
N GLY A 14 -20.93 29.21 -8.84
CA GLY A 14 -19.54 29.09 -8.39
C GLY A 14 -19.38 28.30 -7.08
N SER A 15 -20.31 28.44 -6.12
CA SER A 15 -20.24 27.69 -4.85
C SER A 15 -20.65 26.22 -5.03
N ILE A 16 -21.59 25.93 -5.93
CA ILE A 16 -21.97 24.55 -6.29
C ILE A 16 -20.79 23.83 -6.96
N ILE A 17 -20.13 24.46 -7.94
CA ILE A 17 -18.96 23.89 -8.62
C ILE A 17 -17.83 23.65 -7.61
N THR A 18 -17.58 24.61 -6.71
CA THR A 18 -16.56 24.47 -5.66
C THR A 18 -16.88 23.31 -4.72
N ALA A 19 -18.14 23.17 -4.28
CA ALA A 19 -18.57 22.08 -3.41
C ALA A 19 -18.40 20.70 -4.09
N LEU A 20 -18.70 20.60 -5.38
CA LEU A 20 -18.49 19.36 -6.15
C LEU A 20 -17.00 19.00 -6.25
N ILE A 21 -16.13 19.97 -6.55
CA ILE A 21 -14.67 19.76 -6.59
C ILE A 21 -14.14 19.33 -5.22
N GLN A 22 -14.55 20.02 -4.15
CA GLN A 22 -14.15 19.70 -2.78
C GLN A 22 -14.62 18.30 -2.36
N SER A 23 -15.86 17.94 -2.70
CA SER A 23 -16.41 16.61 -2.44
C SER A 23 -15.59 15.52 -3.17
N TRP A 24 -15.29 15.73 -4.46
CA TRP A 24 -14.47 14.80 -5.23
C TRP A 24 -13.04 14.65 -4.68
N LEU A 25 -12.38 15.77 -4.34
CA LEU A 25 -11.04 15.75 -3.72
C LEU A 25 -11.06 15.03 -2.37
N THR A 26 -12.09 15.29 -1.54
CA THR A 26 -12.26 14.65 -0.24
C THR A 26 -12.46 13.14 -0.39
N GLN A 27 -13.32 12.73 -1.32
CA GLN A 27 -13.57 11.31 -1.60
C GLN A 27 -12.29 10.61 -2.06
N ARG A 28 -11.57 11.21 -3.01
CA ARG A 28 -10.29 10.67 -3.50
C ARG A 28 -9.23 10.61 -2.41
N SER A 29 -9.19 11.59 -1.52
CA SER A 29 -8.28 11.60 -0.37
C SER A 29 -8.58 10.44 0.59
N LYS A 30 -9.85 10.23 0.92
CA LYS A 30 -10.29 9.11 1.77
C LYS A 30 -9.94 7.74 1.19
N GLU A 31 -10.12 7.57 -0.13
CA GLU A 31 -9.77 6.32 -0.80
C GLU A 31 -8.26 6.05 -0.76
N LYS A 32 -7.44 7.08 -0.99
CA LYS A 32 -5.98 6.97 -0.87
C LYS A 32 -5.54 6.66 0.55
N GLU A 33 -6.12 7.36 1.54
CA GLU A 33 -5.82 7.16 2.96
C GLU A 33 -6.16 5.73 3.38
N ARG A 34 -7.36 5.24 3.04
CA ARG A 34 -7.76 3.85 3.32
C ARG A 34 -6.80 2.85 2.68
N ALA A 35 -6.50 3.02 1.39
CA ALA A 35 -5.58 2.12 0.69
C ALA A 35 -4.18 2.12 1.32
N PHE A 36 -3.67 3.29 1.72
CA PHE A 36 -2.40 3.42 2.42
C PHE A 36 -2.42 2.66 3.76
N GLN A 37 -3.45 2.86 4.58
CA GLN A 37 -3.59 2.19 5.89
C GLN A 37 -3.70 0.66 5.77
N GLU A 38 -4.49 0.17 4.80
CA GLU A 38 -4.63 -1.26 4.52
C GLU A 38 -3.29 -1.90 4.12
N LYS A 39 -2.55 -1.25 3.22
CA LYS A 39 -1.20 -1.67 2.81
C LYS A 39 -0.20 -1.62 3.95
N GLN A 40 -0.14 -0.51 4.68
CA GLN A 40 0.75 -0.34 5.81
C GLN A 40 0.53 -1.45 6.86
N THR A 41 -0.73 -1.73 7.20
CA THR A 41 -1.09 -2.77 8.16
C THR A 41 -0.61 -4.14 7.68
N ALA A 42 -0.85 -4.48 6.41
CA ALA A 42 -0.41 -5.76 5.84
C ALA A 42 1.12 -5.88 5.82
N TYR A 43 1.83 -4.83 5.41
CA TYR A 43 3.29 -4.84 5.30
C TYR A 43 3.97 -4.92 6.66
N VAL A 44 3.53 -4.13 7.65
CA VAL A 44 4.08 -4.21 9.01
C VAL A 44 3.82 -5.59 9.62
N GLY A 45 2.58 -6.11 9.50
CA GLY A 45 2.26 -7.44 10.00
C GLY A 45 3.07 -8.55 9.34
N LEU A 46 3.33 -8.47 8.03
CA LEU A 46 4.21 -9.40 7.34
C LEU A 46 5.65 -9.31 7.86
N LEU A 47 6.19 -8.11 8.03
CA LEU A 47 7.57 -7.93 8.52
C LEU A 47 7.76 -8.47 9.94
N GLU A 48 6.78 -8.24 10.82
CA GLU A 48 6.77 -8.80 12.17
C GLU A 48 6.72 -10.34 12.14
N ALA A 49 5.79 -10.91 11.38
CA ALA A 49 5.66 -12.36 11.26
C ALA A 49 6.90 -13.00 10.61
N TYR A 50 7.48 -12.34 9.61
CA TYR A 50 8.71 -12.76 8.96
C TYR A 50 9.89 -12.79 9.92
N HIS A 51 10.05 -11.75 10.73
CA HIS A 51 11.07 -11.71 11.77
C HIS A 51 10.88 -12.85 12.79
N ARG A 52 9.65 -13.04 13.29
CA ARG A 52 9.36 -14.11 14.25
C ARG A 52 9.59 -15.50 13.67
N ALA A 53 9.18 -15.75 12.44
CA ALA A 53 9.46 -17.01 11.75
C ALA A 53 10.96 -17.27 11.61
N ALA A 54 11.76 -16.23 11.34
CA ALA A 54 13.21 -16.35 11.23
C ALA A 54 13.92 -16.57 12.59
N VAL A 55 13.36 -16.08 13.70
CA VAL A 55 13.94 -16.23 15.04
C VAL A 55 13.48 -17.50 15.74
N GLU A 56 12.18 -17.78 15.72
CA GLU A 56 11.56 -18.88 16.47
C GLU A 56 11.55 -20.19 15.66
N GLY A 57 11.38 -20.11 14.34
CA GLY A 57 11.43 -21.29 13.46
C GLY A 57 10.36 -22.35 13.71
N THR A 58 9.21 -21.97 14.28
CA THR A 58 8.12 -22.90 14.61
C THR A 58 7.10 -23.00 13.48
N ASP A 59 6.31 -24.09 13.47
CA ASP A 59 5.18 -24.25 12.55
C ASP A 59 4.16 -23.11 12.69
N GLU A 60 3.87 -22.70 13.94
CA GLU A 60 2.96 -21.58 14.21
C GLU A 60 3.47 -20.28 13.60
N THR A 61 4.74 -19.91 13.82
CA THR A 61 5.30 -18.68 13.24
C THR A 61 5.38 -18.73 11.71
N SER A 62 5.61 -19.91 11.15
CA SER A 62 5.56 -20.13 9.69
C SER A 62 4.16 -19.91 9.12
N LYS A 63 3.12 -20.42 9.81
CA LYS A 63 1.71 -20.19 9.46
C LYS A 63 1.30 -18.73 9.61
N GLN A 64 1.79 -18.03 10.64
CA GLN A 64 1.57 -16.60 10.79
C GLN A 64 2.19 -15.81 9.64
N PHE A 65 3.40 -16.15 9.20
CA PHE A 65 4.00 -15.54 8.01
C PHE A 65 3.14 -15.76 6.76
N ALA A 66 2.68 -17.00 6.52
CA ALA A 66 1.81 -17.32 5.40
C ALA A 66 0.47 -16.54 5.44
N TYR A 67 -0.13 -16.39 6.63
CA TYR A 67 -1.33 -15.58 6.83
C TYR A 67 -1.12 -14.13 6.38
N TRP A 68 -0.04 -13.49 6.83
CA TRP A 68 0.26 -12.12 6.44
C TRP A 68 0.65 -11.98 4.96
N GLN A 69 1.27 -13.01 4.37
CA GLN A 69 1.51 -13.06 2.93
C GLN A 69 0.18 -13.01 2.16
N MET A 70 -0.81 -13.82 2.54
CA MET A 70 -2.14 -13.79 1.91
C MET A 70 -2.81 -12.41 2.05
N ARG A 71 -2.64 -11.74 3.20
CA ARG A 71 -3.15 -10.37 3.36
C ARG A 71 -2.47 -9.38 2.42
N CYS A 72 -1.15 -9.51 2.23
CA CYS A 72 -0.43 -8.70 1.25
C CYS A 72 -0.92 -8.98 -0.18
N GLU A 73 -1.31 -10.21 -0.53
CA GLU A 73 -1.81 -10.54 -1.87
C GLU A 73 -3.08 -9.78 -2.27
N LEU A 74 -3.89 -9.38 -1.28
CA LEU A 74 -5.12 -8.61 -1.47
C LEU A 74 -4.89 -7.13 -1.76
N VAL A 75 -3.85 -6.54 -1.18
CA VAL A 75 -3.67 -5.07 -1.15
C VAL A 75 -2.42 -4.61 -1.92
N ALA A 76 -1.46 -5.49 -2.14
CA ALA A 76 -0.16 -5.14 -2.67
C ALA A 76 -0.09 -5.24 -4.20
N PRO A 77 0.69 -4.36 -4.86
CA PRO A 77 0.94 -4.48 -6.30
C PRO A 77 1.81 -5.71 -6.60
N HIS A 78 1.80 -6.13 -7.87
CA HIS A 78 2.57 -7.29 -8.34
C HIS A 78 4.03 -7.29 -7.90
N GLN A 79 4.70 -6.13 -7.93
CA GLN A 79 6.12 -6.00 -7.57
C GLN A 79 6.41 -6.40 -6.12
N VAL A 80 5.53 -6.00 -5.19
CA VAL A 80 5.64 -6.38 -3.77
C VAL A 80 5.37 -7.87 -3.61
N ARG A 81 4.30 -8.38 -4.24
CA ARG A 81 3.94 -9.82 -4.16
C ARG A 81 5.04 -10.72 -4.71
N ASP A 82 5.65 -10.33 -5.83
CA ASP A 82 6.78 -11.04 -6.41
C ASP A 82 7.99 -11.07 -5.47
N ALA A 83 8.33 -9.93 -4.86
CA ALA A 83 9.44 -9.87 -3.91
C ALA A 83 9.19 -10.74 -2.66
N ILE A 84 7.96 -10.77 -2.14
CA ILE A 84 7.56 -11.66 -1.03
C ILE A 84 7.69 -13.13 -1.44
N ARG A 85 7.21 -13.51 -2.64
CA ARG A 85 7.37 -14.88 -3.13
C ARG A 85 8.84 -15.29 -3.21
N ARG A 86 9.72 -14.41 -3.69
CA ARG A 86 11.16 -14.66 -3.78
C ARG A 86 11.82 -14.89 -2.41
N ILE A 87 11.29 -14.36 -1.31
CA ILE A 87 11.76 -14.69 0.05
C ILE A 87 11.58 -16.19 0.34
N VAL A 88 10.43 -16.75 -0.03
CA VAL A 88 10.10 -18.16 0.20
C VAL A 88 10.94 -19.07 -0.71
N GLU A 89 11.07 -18.70 -1.98
CA GLU A 89 11.84 -19.46 -2.98
C GLU A 89 13.34 -19.51 -2.65
N THR A 90 13.85 -18.51 -1.92
CA THR A 90 15.27 -18.41 -1.55
C THR A 90 15.56 -18.88 -0.11
N ASN A 91 14.65 -19.65 0.52
CA ASN A 91 14.86 -20.17 1.87
C ASN A 91 16.22 -20.88 2.04
N ASP A 92 16.65 -21.64 1.03
CA ASP A 92 17.91 -22.41 1.06
C ASP A 92 19.12 -21.63 0.50
N ASP A 93 18.90 -20.41 -0.02
CA ASP A 93 19.96 -19.53 -0.54
C ASP A 93 20.08 -18.25 0.30
N ARG A 94 21.08 -18.21 1.19
CA ARG A 94 21.32 -17.06 2.06
C ARG A 94 21.59 -15.76 1.28
N THR A 95 22.24 -15.82 0.13
CA THR A 95 22.56 -14.64 -0.68
C THR A 95 21.32 -14.15 -1.42
N GLY A 96 20.60 -15.08 -2.06
CA GLY A 96 19.30 -14.84 -2.69
C GLY A 96 18.30 -14.25 -1.71
N ARG A 97 18.22 -14.79 -0.49
CA ARG A 97 17.32 -14.30 0.57
C ARG A 97 17.61 -12.86 0.97
N ARG A 98 18.89 -12.49 1.13
CA ARG A 98 19.26 -11.09 1.45
C ARG A 98 18.82 -10.14 0.34
N ARG A 99 18.97 -10.55 -0.92
CA ARG A 99 18.53 -9.74 -2.06
C ARG A 99 17.01 -9.62 -2.12
N ALA A 100 16.29 -10.73 -1.93
CA ALA A 100 14.84 -10.73 -1.88
C ALA A 100 14.30 -9.88 -0.71
N ASP A 101 14.95 -9.91 0.45
CA ASP A 101 14.62 -9.06 1.61
C ASP A 101 14.80 -7.58 1.33
N HIS A 102 15.91 -7.22 0.70
CA HIS A 102 16.15 -5.85 0.25
C HIS A 102 15.07 -5.42 -0.76
N ASP A 103 14.85 -6.20 -1.81
CA ASP A 103 13.89 -5.89 -2.87
C ASP A 103 12.46 -5.76 -2.34
N MET A 104 12.06 -6.62 -1.40
CA MET A 104 10.76 -6.57 -0.73
C MET A 104 10.57 -5.23 -0.01
N LYS A 105 11.53 -4.81 0.81
CA LYS A 105 11.47 -3.53 1.53
C LYS A 105 11.45 -2.34 0.59
N THR A 106 12.26 -2.37 -0.48
CA THR A 106 12.26 -1.32 -1.52
C THR A 106 10.91 -1.23 -2.21
N ALA A 107 10.31 -2.35 -2.60
CA ALA A 107 9.01 -2.38 -3.26
C ALA A 107 7.88 -1.88 -2.33
N MET A 108 7.88 -2.28 -1.05
CA MET A 108 6.90 -1.81 -0.07
C MET A 108 7.00 -0.31 0.16
N ARG A 109 8.23 0.22 0.31
CA ARG A 109 8.49 1.66 0.45
C ARG A 109 7.99 2.45 -0.76
N ALA A 110 8.30 1.98 -1.97
CA ALA A 110 7.83 2.60 -3.21
C ALA A 110 6.30 2.60 -3.30
N ASP A 111 5.65 1.48 -2.97
CA ASP A 111 4.19 1.36 -3.01
C ASP A 111 3.47 2.25 -1.97
N LEU A 112 4.09 2.48 -0.81
CA LEU A 112 3.62 3.43 0.19
C LEU A 112 3.95 4.89 -0.14
N GLY A 113 4.68 5.16 -1.23
CA GLY A 113 5.11 6.52 -1.59
C GLY A 113 6.23 7.08 -0.71
N ILE A 114 7.01 6.21 -0.06
CA ILE A 114 8.12 6.54 0.83
C ILE A 114 9.43 6.29 0.06
N THR A 115 9.87 7.20 -0.81
CA THR A 115 11.19 7.11 -1.49
C THR A 115 11.83 8.50 -1.51
N GLN A 116 13.12 8.70 -1.23
CA GLN A 116 14.27 7.79 -1.08
C GLN A 116 14.43 7.19 0.32
#